data_AF-A0A434CJH8-F1
#
_entry.id   AF-A0A434CJH8-F1
#
_cell.length_a   1.000
_cell.length_b   1.000
_cell.length_c   1.000
_cell.angle_alpha   90.00
_cell.angle_beta   90.00
_cell.angle_gamma   90.00
#
_symmetry.space_group_name_H-M   'P 1'
#
loop_
_entity.id
_entity.type
_entity.pdbx_description
1 polymer ?
#
loop_
_entity_poly.entity_id
_entity_poly.type
_entity_poly.pdbx_seq_one_letter_code
_entity_poly.pdbx_strand_id
1 'polypeptide(L)' 'MGRVVVWLITGISFLALSHQPAASEPKHAIAMQGEPALPPGYTHFDYVNPDAPKGGSITYCVVGSFYNLNPFILKSLR' A
#
# COMPACT_ATOMS: atom_id res chain seq x y z
N MET A 1 23.28 -12.01 -49.34
CA MET A 1 23.64 -11.74 -47.93
C MET A 1 22.99 -10.47 -47.34
N GLY A 2 22.93 -9.33 -48.02
CA GLY A 2 22.54 -8.04 -47.39
C GLY A 2 21.13 -7.97 -46.75
N ARG A 3 20.11 -8.62 -47.34
CA ARG A 3 18.73 -8.57 -46.82
C ARG A 3 18.57 -9.30 -45.48
N VAL A 4 19.25 -10.44 -45.31
CA VAL A 4 19.23 -11.22 -44.05
C VAL A 4 19.91 -10.47 -42.92
N VAL A 5 21.01 -9.78 -43.22
CA VAL A 5 21.73 -8.94 -42.25
C VAL A 5 20.85 -7.75 -41.82
N VAL A 6 20.13 -7.12 -42.75
CA VAL A 6 19.18 -6.04 -42.42
C VAL A 6 18.05 -6.55 -41.52
N TRP A 7 17.45 -7.72 -41.81
CA TRP A 7 16.41 -8.30 -40.95
C TRP A 7 16.92 -8.67 -39.56
N LEU A 8 18.15 -9.17 -39.44
CA LEU A 8 18.79 -9.46 -38.16
C LEU A 8 19.04 -8.18 -37.35
N ILE A 9 19.54 -7.12 -37.97
CA ILE A 9 19.80 -5.84 -37.30
C ILE A 9 18.49 -5.21 -36.81
N THR A 10 17.44 -5.19 -37.64
CA THR A 10 16.13 -4.66 -37.24
C THR A 10 15.51 -5.48 -36.11
N GLY A 11 15.62 -6.80 -36.15
CA GLY A 11 15.14 -7.69 -35.09
C GLY A 11 15.87 -7.49 -33.75
N ILE A 12 17.20 -7.33 -33.80
CA ILE A 12 18.03 -7.04 -32.60
C ILE A 12 17.68 -5.65 -32.03
N SER A 13 17.48 -4.66 -32.89
CA SER A 13 17.11 -3.30 -32.47
C SER A 13 15.71 -3.25 -31.82
N PHE A 14 14.77 -4.07 -32.30
CA PHE A 14 13.44 -4.21 -31.69
C PHE A 14 13.48 -4.91 -30.32
N LEU A 15 14.37 -5.90 -30.15
CA LEU A 15 14.54 -6.62 -28.88
C LEU A 15 15.25 -5.78 -27.80
N ALA A 16 16.10 -4.83 -28.21
CA ALA A 16 16.77 -3.91 -27.30
C ALA A 16 15.83 -2.84 -26.72
N LEU A 17 14.74 -2.49 -27.42
CA LEU A 17 13.76 -1.48 -26.97
C LEU A 17 12.66 -2.05 -26.05
N SER A 18 12.49 -3.37 -25.99
CA SER A 18 11.38 -3.99 -25.24
C SER A 18 11.62 -4.13 -23.73
N HIS A 19 12.84 -3.87 -23.24
CA HIS A 19 13.21 -4.04 -21.84
C HIS A 19 13.13 -2.71 -21.07
N GLN A 20 11.94 -2.12 -20.98
CA GLN A 20 11.73 -1.06 -19.99
C GLN A 20 11.42 -1.70 -18.63
N PRO A 21 12.26 -1.49 -17.59
CA PRO A 21 11.94 -1.95 -16.25
C PRO A 21 10.67 -1.24 -15.77
N ALA A 22 9.72 -2.00 -15.22
CA ALA A 22 8.56 -1.42 -14.56
C ALA A 22 9.03 -0.72 -13.28
N ALA A 23 9.21 0.60 -13.35
CA ALA A 23 9.57 1.42 -12.20
C ALA A 23 8.31 1.73 -11.38
N SER A 24 8.14 1.01 -10.27
CA SER A 24 7.17 1.40 -9.24
C SER A 24 7.80 2.50 -8.39
N GLU A 25 7.35 3.74 -8.54
CA GLU A 25 7.70 4.81 -7.62
C GLU A 25 7.16 4.51 -6.21
N PRO A 26 7.90 4.87 -5.14
CA PRO A 26 7.35 4.85 -3.80
C PRO A 26 6.05 5.68 -3.73
N LYS A 27 4.96 5.05 -3.28
CA LYS A 27 3.67 5.74 -3.06
C LYS A 27 3.46 5.97 -1.56
N HIS A 28 2.79 7.07 -1.21
CA HIS A 28 2.50 7.41 0.20
C HIS A 28 1.32 6.63 0.79
N ALA A 29 0.49 6.02 -0.06
CA ALA A 29 -0.72 5.33 0.35
C ALA A 29 -1.10 4.22 -0.63
N ILE A 30 -1.92 3.27 -0.14
CA ILE A 30 -2.47 2.17 -0.91
C ILE A 30 -4.00 2.18 -0.77
N ALA A 31 -4.69 2.09 -1.91
CA ALA A 31 -6.13 1.88 -1.96
C ALA A 31 -6.39 0.52 -2.63
N MET A 32 -7.38 -0.23 -2.13
CA MET A 32 -7.76 -1.51 -2.74
C MET A 32 -8.24 -1.30 -4.19
N GLN A 33 -8.91 -0.18 -4.45
CA GLN A 33 -9.39 0.23 -5.77
C GLN A 33 -9.28 1.74 -5.90
N GLY A 34 -8.89 2.21 -7.08
CA GLY A 34 -8.74 3.63 -7.37
C GLY A 34 -7.53 4.28 -6.69
N GLU A 35 -7.59 5.60 -6.56
CA GLU A 35 -6.52 6.39 -5.94
C GLU A 35 -6.81 6.63 -4.45
N PRO A 36 -5.77 6.71 -3.60
CA PRO A 36 -5.94 7.13 -2.20
C PRO A 36 -6.65 8.49 -2.10
N ALA A 37 -7.64 8.58 -1.21
CA ALA A 37 -8.45 9.79 -1.06
C ALA A 37 -7.65 11.01 -0.57
N LEU A 38 -6.57 10.79 0.18
CA LEU A 38 -5.78 11.85 0.80
C LEU A 38 -4.49 12.12 0.01
N PRO A 39 -4.15 13.39 -0.23
CA PRO A 39 -2.95 13.76 -0.96
C PRO A 39 -1.68 13.40 -0.16
N PRO A 40 -0.51 13.30 -0.82
CA PRO A 40 0.76 13.18 -0.12
C PRO A 40 0.94 14.31 0.89
N GLY A 41 1.41 13.99 2.10
CA GLY A 41 1.73 14.99 3.13
C GLY A 41 0.54 15.55 3.90
N TYR A 42 -0.64 14.92 3.84
CA TYR A 42 -1.76 15.26 4.72
C TYR A 42 -1.35 15.17 6.20
N THR A 43 -1.85 16.08 7.04
CA THR A 43 -1.44 16.20 8.45
C THR A 43 -2.33 15.40 9.40
N HIS A 44 -3.60 15.20 9.04
CA HIS A 44 -4.57 14.42 9.80
C HIS A 44 -5.69 13.90 8.88
N PHE A 45 -6.46 12.91 9.34
CA PHE A 45 -7.66 12.47 8.64
C PHE A 45 -8.80 13.49 8.77
N ASP A 46 -9.73 13.47 7.82
CA ASP A 46 -10.85 14.43 7.74
C ASP A 46 -11.78 14.39 8.97
N TYR A 47 -11.81 13.25 9.68
CA TYR A 47 -12.63 13.04 10.87
C TYR A 47 -11.90 13.35 12.18
N VAL A 48 -10.64 13.79 12.14
CA VAL A 48 -9.86 14.13 13.32
C VAL A 48 -10.04 15.62 13.64
N ASN A 49 -10.36 15.93 14.90
CA ASN A 49 -10.18 17.27 15.43
C ASN A 49 -8.71 17.45 15.87
N PRO A 50 -7.88 18.23 15.14
CA PRO A 50 -6.47 18.42 15.51
C PRO A 50 -6.30 19.10 16.87
N ASP A 51 -7.26 19.94 17.25
CA ASP A 51 -7.27 20.70 18.51
C ASP A 51 -7.96 19.94 19.65
N ALA A 52 -8.15 18.62 19.51
CA ALA A 52 -8.79 17.82 20.54
C ALA A 52 -8.04 17.97 21.88
N PRO A 53 -8.74 18.35 22.97
CA PRO A 53 -8.12 18.58 24.27
C PRO A 53 -7.43 17.31 24.75
N LYS A 54 -6.22 17.46 25.31
CA LYS A 54 -5.44 16.34 25.84
C LYS A 54 -5.75 16.19 27.32
N GLY A 55 -6.03 14.96 27.76
CA GLY A 55 -6.35 14.63 29.15
C GLY A 55 -7.78 14.15 29.36
N GLY A 56 -8.16 13.98 30.63
CA GLY A 56 -9.44 13.37 31.03
C GLY A 56 -9.39 11.84 31.07
N SER A 57 -10.52 11.22 31.40
CA SER A 57 -10.69 9.77 31.46
C SER A 57 -11.96 9.34 30.73
N ILE A 58 -11.88 8.24 30.00
CA ILE A 58 -13.04 7.61 29.38
C ILE A 58 -13.25 6.23 30.02
N THR A 59 -14.46 5.95 30.46
CA THR A 59 -14.86 4.65 31.01
C THR A 59 -15.85 3.99 30.06
N TYR A 60 -15.44 2.86 29.47
CA TYR A 60 -16.28 2.04 28.60
C TYR A 60 -16.74 0.79 29.32
N CYS A 61 -17.99 0.39 29.09
CA CYS A 61 -18.53 -0.90 29.51
C CYS A 61 -18.70 -1.79 28.28
N VAL A 62 -18.25 -3.03 28.36
CA VAL A 62 -18.38 -4.04 27.30
C VAL A 62 -18.99 -5.29 27.91
N VAL A 63 -19.99 -5.86 27.23
CA VAL A 63 -20.61 -7.12 27.64
C VAL A 63 -19.70 -8.27 27.22
N GLY A 64 -19.20 -9.04 28.20
CA GLY A 64 -18.28 -10.16 27.98
C GLY A 64 -17.21 -10.26 29.07
N SER A 65 -16.18 -11.06 28.83
CA SER A 65 -15.00 -11.17 29.71
C SER A 65 -13.75 -11.42 28.88
N PHE A 66 -12.58 -11.14 29.45
CA PHE A 66 -11.28 -11.46 28.88
C PHE A 66 -10.49 -12.33 29.85
N TYR A 67 -9.71 -13.26 29.30
CA TYR A 67 -8.78 -14.10 30.06
C TYR A 67 -7.33 -13.95 29.57
N ASN A 68 -7.14 -13.40 28.37
CA ASN A 68 -5.85 -13.22 27.74
C ASN A 68 -5.83 -11.88 27.02
N LEU A 69 -4.71 -11.17 27.11
CA LEU A 69 -4.49 -9.86 26.48
C LEU A 69 -3.67 -9.94 25.18
N ASN A 70 -3.31 -11.14 24.71
CA ASN A 70 -2.64 -11.37 23.44
C ASN A 70 -3.69 -11.61 22.33
N PRO A 71 -3.89 -10.65 21.41
CA PRO A 71 -4.91 -10.76 20.37
C PRO A 71 -4.46 -11.59 19.15
N PHE A 72 -3.20 -12.04 19.09
CA PHE A 72 -2.61 -12.68 17.90
C PHE A 72 -2.47 -14.20 18.03
N ILE A 73 -2.77 -14.75 19.20
CA ILE A 73 -2.75 -16.20 19.40
C ILE A 73 -4.15 -16.78 19.22
N LEU A 74 -4.18 -18.01 18.76
CA LEU A 74 -5.40 -18.77 18.77
C LEU A 74 -5.84 -18.99 20.21
N LYS A 75 -7.09 -18.63 20.51
CA LYS A 75 -7.71 -18.96 21.79
C LYS A 75 -7.71 -20.46 22.05
N SER A 76 -7.86 -21.24 20.97
CA SER A 76 -7.77 -22.70 20.92
C SER A 76 -7.73 -23.11 19.45
N LEU A 77 -6.92 -24.11 19.10
CA LEU A 77 -7.05 -24.88 17.87
C LEU A 77 -7.78 -26.16 18.28
N ARG A 78 -8.96 -26.42 17.71
CA ARG A 78 -9.58 -27.74 17.87
C ARG A 78 -8.79 -28.76 17.06
#